data_AF-A0A6N6PCV1-F1
#
_entry.id   AF-A0A6N6PCV1-F1
#
_cell.length_a   1.000
_cell.length_b   1.000
_cell.length_c   1.000
_cell.angle_alpha   90.00
_cell.angle_beta   90.00
_cell.angle_gamma   90.00
#
_symmetry.space_group_name_H-M   'P 1'
#
loop_
_entity.id
_entity.type
_entity.pdbx_description
1 polymer ?
#
loop_
_entity_poly.entity_id
_entity_poly.type
_entity_poly.pdbx_seq_one_letter_code
_entity_poly.pdbx_strand_id
1 'polypeptide(L)'
;MSEQTLWRGSSSQVKNFWPFVSCLLVLPIPWAIYRWLVVKTTTFELTTERLITERGILSKTKDTLELYRVRDLQVTQPFWIRLFGLENIHLMTADTSSPRIILDCVAKDLALPDKFRVQVEATRMAKRVRTVDIDDDGHGAGAAH
;
A
#
# COMPACT_ATOMS: atom_id res chain seq x y z
N MET A 1 6.40 17.60 76.58
CA MET A 1 6.15 16.21 76.16
C MET A 1 6.37 16.14 74.66
N SER A 2 7.33 15.33 74.20
CA SER A 2 7.62 15.13 72.78
C SER A 2 6.67 14.08 72.20
N GLU A 3 6.02 14.42 71.08
CA GLU A 3 5.10 13.55 70.38
C GLU A 3 5.85 12.34 69.78
N GLN A 4 5.34 11.12 69.99
CA GLN A 4 5.89 9.90 69.40
C GLN A 4 4.96 9.39 68.30
N THR A 5 5.52 9.09 67.13
CA THR A 5 4.76 8.53 66.01
C THR A 5 4.54 7.04 66.21
N LEU A 6 3.28 6.63 66.40
CA LEU A 6 2.88 5.26 66.70
C LEU A 6 2.94 4.30 65.50
N TRP A 7 2.74 4.79 64.27
CA TRP A 7 2.81 3.97 63.06
C TRP A 7 2.95 4.83 61.79
N ARG A 8 3.69 4.31 60.81
CA ARG A 8 3.80 4.88 59.46
C ARG A 8 3.80 3.73 58.45
N GLY A 9 2.84 3.72 57.55
CA GLY A 9 2.78 2.78 56.43
C GLY A 9 2.29 3.44 55.16
N SER A 10 2.56 2.80 54.02
CA SER A 10 2.05 3.22 52.71
C SER A 10 0.96 2.25 52.24
N SER A 11 -0.06 2.74 51.56
CA SER A 11 -1.08 1.86 50.95
C SER A 11 -0.45 1.01 49.84
N SER A 12 -0.82 -0.27 49.80
CA SER A 12 -0.38 -1.18 48.74
C SER A 12 -0.92 -0.75 47.36
N GLN A 13 -0.07 -0.85 46.34
CA GLN A 13 -0.40 -0.53 44.94
C GLN A 13 -1.42 -1.49 44.32
N VAL A 14 -1.76 -2.59 45.00
CA VAL A 14 -2.82 -3.52 44.59
C VAL A 14 -4.18 -2.82 44.43
N LYS A 15 -4.42 -1.71 45.16
CA LYS A 15 -5.62 -0.86 44.96
C LYS A 15 -5.73 -0.32 43.53
N ASN A 16 -4.60 -0.11 42.85
CA ASN A 16 -4.54 0.41 41.49
C ASN A 16 -4.59 -0.68 40.41
N PHE A 17 -4.75 -1.96 40.79
CA PHE A 17 -4.78 -3.08 39.84
C PHE A 17 -5.85 -2.91 38.76
N TRP A 18 -7.11 -2.65 39.15
CA TRP A 18 -8.22 -2.52 38.20
C TRP A 18 -8.08 -1.32 37.24
N PRO A 19 -7.69 -0.11 37.71
CA PRO A 19 -7.33 0.99 36.82
C PRO A 19 -6.20 0.69 35.83
N PHE A 20 -5.17 -0.08 36.21
CA PHE A 20 -4.10 -0.45 35.28
C PHE A 20 -4.58 -1.44 34.21
N VAL A 21 -5.39 -2.41 34.61
CA VAL A 21 -6.01 -3.37 33.67
C VAL A 21 -6.92 -2.64 32.68
N SER A 22 -7.74 -1.70 33.14
CA SER A 22 -8.60 -0.94 32.23
C SER A 22 -7.80 -0.06 31.27
N CYS A 23 -6.73 0.59 31.75
CA CYS A 23 -5.83 1.36 30.90
C CYS A 23 -5.19 0.48 29.79
N LEU A 24 -4.71 -0.71 30.16
CA LEU A 24 -4.11 -1.66 29.22
C LEU A 24 -5.11 -2.11 28.13
N LEU A 25 -6.38 -2.27 28.46
CA LEU A 25 -7.41 -2.69 27.50
C LEU A 25 -7.89 -1.55 26.59
N VAL A 26 -7.89 -0.30 27.08
CA VAL A 26 -8.37 0.86 26.32
C VAL A 26 -7.32 1.36 25.33
N LEU A 27 -6.04 1.35 25.68
CA LEU A 27 -4.96 1.85 24.83
C LEU A 27 -4.85 1.21 23.41
N PRO A 28 -5.05 -0.12 23.21
CA PRO A 28 -4.97 -0.70 21.88
C PRO A 28 -6.20 -0.39 21.01
N ILE A 29 -7.33 0.05 21.60
CA ILE A 29 -8.58 0.29 20.86
C ILE A 29 -8.42 1.44 19.85
N PRO A 30 -7.95 2.65 20.22
CA PRO A 30 -7.70 3.72 19.26
C PRO A 30 -6.73 3.31 18.14
N TRP A 31 -5.68 2.55 18.49
CA TRP A 31 -4.72 2.06 17.50
C TRP A 31 -5.35 1.09 16.50
N ALA A 32 -6.16 0.15 16.99
CA ALA A 32 -6.90 -0.79 16.16
C ALA A 32 -7.90 -0.07 15.23
N ILE A 33 -8.64 0.90 15.75
CA ILE A 33 -9.57 1.74 14.97
C ILE A 33 -8.80 2.51 13.89
N TYR A 34 -7.68 3.12 14.23
CA TYR A 34 -6.83 3.83 13.27
C TYR A 34 -6.37 2.90 12.14
N ARG A 35 -5.83 1.72 12.47
CA ARG A 35 -5.39 0.72 11.47
C ARG A 35 -6.54 0.24 10.58
N TRP A 36 -7.70 -0.01 11.17
CA TRP A 36 -8.91 -0.37 10.42
C TRP A 36 -9.32 0.73 9.45
N LEU A 37 -9.32 2.00 9.89
CA LEU A 37 -9.62 3.14 9.03
C LEU A 37 -8.64 3.25 7.86
N VAL A 38 -7.32 3.14 8.11
CA VAL A 38 -6.31 3.19 7.04
C VAL A 38 -6.59 2.15 5.95
N VAL A 39 -6.90 0.91 6.34
CA VAL A 39 -7.17 -0.17 5.38
C VAL A 39 -8.49 0.09 4.65
N LYS A 40 -9.54 0.52 5.36
CA LYS A 40 -10.85 0.80 4.77
C LYS A 40 -10.84 1.95 3.76
N THR A 41 -9.97 2.93 3.94
CA THR A 41 -9.88 4.09 3.04
C THR A 41 -8.84 3.91 1.93
N THR A 42 -8.11 2.79 1.91
CA THR A 42 -7.17 2.48 0.83
C THR A 42 -7.90 1.73 -0.27
N THR A 43 -7.93 2.29 -1.48
CA THR A 43 -8.55 1.67 -2.66
C THR A 43 -7.56 1.57 -3.82
N PHE A 44 -7.71 0.51 -4.61
CA PHE A 44 -6.90 0.24 -5.78
C PHE A 44 -7.82 0.08 -6.99
N GLU A 45 -7.54 0.81 -8.05
CA GLU A 45 -8.29 0.76 -9.31
C GLU A 45 -7.30 0.48 -10.44
N LEU A 46 -7.43 -0.70 -11.05
CA LEU A 46 -6.65 -1.11 -12.21
C LEU A 46 -7.44 -0.82 -13.49
N THR A 47 -6.90 0.05 -14.34
CA THR A 47 -7.43 0.30 -15.68
C THR A 47 -6.55 -0.36 -16.75
N THR A 48 -6.87 -0.16 -18.03
CA THR A 48 -6.09 -0.66 -19.16
C THR A 48 -4.71 -0.02 -19.30
N GLU A 49 -4.52 1.20 -18.79
CA GLU A 49 -3.27 1.96 -18.97
C GLU A 49 -2.60 2.35 -17.66
N ARG A 50 -3.34 2.40 -16.55
CA ARG A 50 -2.87 2.93 -15.28
C ARG A 50 -3.42 2.15 -14.10
N LEU A 51 -2.61 2.09 -13.04
CA LEU A 51 -3.03 1.72 -11.71
C LEU A 51 -3.21 3.01 -10.90
N ILE A 52 -4.42 3.23 -10.41
CA ILE A 52 -4.76 4.35 -9.53
C ILE A 52 -4.83 3.80 -8.10
N THR A 53 -4.13 4.45 -7.19
CA THR A 53 -4.18 4.13 -5.77
C THR A 53 -4.63 5.35 -4.98
N GLU A 54 -5.70 5.22 -4.21
CA GLU A 54 -6.16 6.28 -3.31
C GLU A 54 -5.96 5.83 -1.86
N ARG A 55 -5.34 6.68 -1.04
CA ARG A 55 -5.04 6.38 0.37
C ARG A 55 -5.27 7.58 1.27
N GLY A 56 -5.48 7.34 2.56
CA GLY A 56 -5.57 8.36 3.60
C GLY A 56 -6.94 8.47 4.26
N ILE A 57 -6.99 8.95 5.51
CA ILE A 57 -8.21 8.96 6.34
C ILE A 57 -8.90 10.32 6.26
N LEU A 58 -8.20 11.38 6.66
CA LEU A 58 -8.71 12.76 6.67
C LEU A 58 -8.28 13.51 5.41
N SER A 59 -7.02 13.36 5.05
CA SER A 59 -6.46 13.84 3.77
C SER A 59 -6.33 12.64 2.85
N LYS A 60 -6.81 12.78 1.62
CA LYS A 60 -6.66 11.76 0.58
C LYS A 60 -5.50 12.11 -0.34
N THR A 61 -4.68 11.10 -0.64
CA THR A 61 -3.64 11.14 -1.65
C THR A 61 -4.02 10.17 -2.76
N LYS A 62 -3.91 10.63 -4.01
CA LYS A 62 -4.22 9.85 -5.21
C LYS A 62 -2.96 9.72 -6.06
N ASP A 63 -2.43 8.51 -6.13
CA ASP A 63 -1.24 8.17 -6.90
C ASP A 63 -1.65 7.43 -8.17
N THR A 64 -1.09 7.84 -9.31
CA THR A 64 -1.36 7.20 -10.61
C THR A 64 -0.07 6.64 -11.18
N LEU A 65 0.01 5.31 -11.33
CA LEU A 65 1.12 4.62 -11.94
C LEU A 65 0.73 4.16 -13.34
N GLU A 66 1.41 4.66 -14.36
CA GLU A 66 1.23 4.17 -15.74
C GLU A 66 1.80 2.74 -15.88
N LEU A 67 1.02 1.83 -16.46
CA LEU A 67 1.34 0.40 -16.53
C LEU A 67 2.64 0.12 -17.31
N TYR A 68 2.93 0.87 -18.37
CA TYR A 68 4.17 0.69 -19.13
C TYR A 68 5.44 1.01 -18.33
N ARG A 69 5.33 1.77 -17.23
CA ARG A 69 6.45 2.09 -16.31
C ARG A 69 6.72 0.98 -15.30
N VAL A 70 5.80 0.03 -15.13
CA VAL A 70 6.04 -1.16 -14.31
C VAL A 70 7.16 -1.95 -14.97
N ARG A 71 8.21 -2.26 -14.22
CA ARG A 71 9.35 -3.06 -14.68
C ARG A 71 9.16 -4.53 -14.36
N ASP A 72 8.79 -4.81 -13.13
CA ASP A 72 8.68 -6.15 -12.59
C ASP A 72 7.53 -6.25 -11.57
N LEU A 73 7.02 -7.48 -11.39
CA LEU A 73 5.94 -7.81 -10.47
C LEU A 73 6.35 -9.00 -9.61
N GLN A 74 6.37 -8.80 -8.30
CA GLN A 74 6.69 -9.82 -7.31
C GLN A 74 5.47 -10.08 -6.43
N VAL A 75 5.07 -11.34 -6.29
CA VAL A 75 4.01 -11.76 -5.36
C VAL A 75 4.65 -12.33 -4.11
N THR A 76 4.20 -11.89 -2.94
CA THR A 76 4.60 -12.48 -1.66
C THR A 76 3.39 -12.96 -0.87
N GLN A 77 3.55 -14.09 -0.18
CA GLN A 77 2.48 -14.69 0.59
C GLN A 77 2.98 -15.16 1.96
N PRO A 78 3.18 -14.25 2.92
CA PRO A 78 3.48 -14.60 4.31
C PRO A 78 2.46 -15.57 4.91
N PHE A 79 2.89 -16.37 5.88
CA PHE A 79 2.11 -17.47 6.47
C PHE A 79 0.68 -17.05 6.88
N TRP A 80 0.53 -15.92 7.58
CA TRP A 80 -0.76 -15.48 8.08
C TRP A 80 -1.75 -15.12 6.97
N ILE A 81 -1.35 -14.30 6.00
CA ILE A 81 -2.26 -13.92 4.90
C ILE A 81 -2.50 -15.09 3.93
N ARG A 82 -1.54 -16.02 3.81
CA ARG A 82 -1.70 -17.25 3.05
C ARG A 82 -2.84 -18.10 3.57
N LEU A 83 -2.99 -18.20 4.89
CA LEU A 83 -4.08 -18.96 5.53
C LEU A 83 -5.46 -18.37 5.18
N PHE A 84 -5.52 -17.05 4.94
CA PHE A 84 -6.75 -16.35 4.54
C PHE A 84 -6.96 -16.29 3.02
N GLY A 85 -6.12 -16.97 2.21
CA GLY A 85 -6.24 -16.91 0.75
C GLY A 85 -5.87 -15.55 0.14
N LEU A 86 -5.10 -14.74 0.87
CA LEU A 86 -4.67 -13.42 0.46
C LEU A 86 -3.19 -13.43 0.06
N GLU A 87 -2.78 -12.47 -0.76
CA GLU A 87 -1.42 -12.25 -1.22
C GLU A 87 -1.09 -10.76 -1.34
N ASN A 88 0.21 -10.44 -1.29
CA ASN A 88 0.70 -9.09 -1.51
C ASN A 88 1.37 -9.01 -2.89
N ILE A 89 1.02 -7.99 -3.66
CA ILE A 89 1.60 -7.74 -4.98
C ILE A 89 2.51 -6.52 -4.87
N HIS A 90 3.78 -6.71 -5.18
CA HIS A 90 4.79 -5.67 -5.24
C HIS A 90 5.07 -5.33 -6.70
N LEU A 91 4.85 -4.07 -7.05
CA LEU A 91 5.17 -3.51 -8.37
C LEU A 91 6.46 -2.72 -8.25
N MET A 92 7.47 -3.09 -9.03
CA MET A 92 8.71 -2.33 -9.17
C MET A 92 8.57 -1.41 -10.36
N THR A 93 8.74 -0.11 -10.16
CA THR A 93 8.49 0.89 -11.19
C THR A 93 9.80 1.52 -11.67
N ALA A 94 9.76 2.10 -12.87
CA ALA A 94 10.83 2.95 -13.37
C ALA A 94 10.81 4.38 -12.82
N ASP A 95 9.77 4.73 -12.05
CA ASP A 95 9.55 6.08 -11.56
C ASP A 95 10.43 6.36 -10.34
N THR A 96 11.14 7.48 -10.36
CA THR A 96 12.02 7.91 -9.26
C THR A 96 11.23 8.26 -8.00
N SER A 97 10.00 8.75 -8.15
CA SER A 97 9.17 9.20 -7.02
C SER A 97 8.57 8.05 -6.21
N SER A 98 8.23 6.95 -6.89
CA SER A 98 7.53 5.81 -6.31
C SER A 98 8.10 4.49 -6.84
N PRO A 99 9.32 4.11 -6.41
CA PRO A 99 10.05 2.97 -6.98
C PRO A 99 9.38 1.63 -6.67
N ARG A 100 8.60 1.55 -5.59
CA ARG A 100 7.89 0.34 -5.16
C ARG A 100 6.46 0.69 -4.74
N ILE A 101 5.50 0.08 -5.40
CA ILE A 101 4.08 0.14 -5.00
C ILE A 101 3.67 -1.23 -4.47
N ILE A 102 2.95 -1.25 -3.36
CA ILE A 102 2.47 -2.47 -2.73
C ILE A 102 0.95 -2.45 -2.69
N LEU A 103 0.35 -3.52 -3.21
CA LEU A 103 -1.06 -3.86 -3.07
C LEU A 103 -1.12 -4.99 -2.03
N ASP A 104 -1.46 -4.62 -0.80
CA ASP A 104 -1.48 -5.54 0.33
C ASP A 104 -2.81 -6.30 0.42
N CYS A 105 -2.74 -7.55 0.88
CA CYS A 105 -3.89 -8.38 1.24
C CYS A 105 -4.95 -8.51 0.13
N VAL A 106 -4.50 -8.68 -1.12
CA VAL A 106 -5.37 -8.92 -2.28
C VAL A 106 -5.81 -10.39 -2.31
N ALA A 107 -7.06 -10.65 -2.66
CA ALA A 107 -7.57 -12.01 -2.79
C ALA A 107 -6.91 -12.74 -3.96
N LYS A 108 -6.41 -13.95 -3.71
CA LYS A 108 -5.66 -14.75 -4.69
C LYS A 108 -6.51 -15.25 -5.85
N ASP A 109 -7.79 -15.52 -5.60
CA ASP A 109 -8.78 -15.97 -6.59
C ASP A 109 -9.02 -14.95 -7.72
N LEU A 110 -8.67 -13.68 -7.49
CA LEU A 110 -8.78 -12.62 -8.47
C LEU A 110 -7.81 -12.81 -9.66
N ALA A 111 -6.75 -13.62 -9.49
CA ALA A 111 -5.65 -13.79 -10.44
C ALA A 111 -5.08 -12.44 -10.91
N LEU A 112 -5.03 -11.48 -10.00
CA LEU A 112 -4.65 -10.10 -10.29
C LEU A 112 -3.22 -9.97 -10.86
N PRO A 113 -2.21 -10.73 -10.38
CA PRO A 113 -0.87 -10.72 -10.97
C PRO A 113 -0.85 -11.02 -12.47
N ASP A 114 -1.64 -12.00 -12.92
CA ASP A 114 -1.69 -12.40 -14.32
C ASP A 114 -2.38 -11.32 -15.16
N LYS A 115 -3.45 -10.72 -14.63
CA LYS A 115 -4.11 -9.56 -15.27
C LYS A 115 -3.15 -8.38 -15.42
N PHE A 116 -2.35 -8.08 -14.40
CA PHE A 116 -1.32 -7.03 -14.49
C PHE A 116 -0.30 -7.34 -15.58
N ARG A 117 0.22 -8.57 -15.64
CA ARG A 117 1.22 -8.96 -16.65
C ARG A 117 0.69 -8.74 -18.07
N VAL A 118 -0.53 -9.22 -18.35
CA VAL A 118 -1.18 -9.06 -19.66
C VAL A 118 -1.35 -7.57 -20.01
N GLN A 119 -1.84 -6.75 -19.07
CA GLN A 119 -2.07 -5.32 -19.35
C GLN A 119 -0.79 -4.50 -19.48
N VAL A 120 0.26 -4.85 -18.72
CA VAL A 120 1.59 -4.22 -18.85
C VAL A 120 2.18 -4.52 -20.23
N GLU A 121 2.11 -5.77 -20.68
CA GLU A 121 2.58 -6.17 -22.01
C GLU A 121 1.77 -5.47 -23.11
N ALA A 122 0.45 -5.46 -23.03
CA ALA A 122 -0.42 -4.78 -23.98
C ALA A 122 -0.09 -3.29 -24.10
N THR A 123 0.10 -2.60 -22.97
CA THR A 123 0.44 -1.18 -22.95
C THR A 123 1.85 -0.93 -23.52
N ARG A 124 2.83 -1.80 -23.21
CA ARG A 124 4.19 -1.71 -23.77
C ARG A 124 4.19 -1.90 -25.28
N MET A 125 3.44 -2.87 -25.80
CA MET A 125 3.32 -3.09 -27.24
C MET A 125 2.65 -1.89 -27.92
N ALA A 126 1.54 -1.38 -27.38
CA ALA A 126 0.86 -0.20 -27.92
C ALA A 126 1.76 1.04 -27.97
N LYS A 127 2.60 1.27 -26.95
CA LYS A 127 3.56 2.39 -26.95
C LYS A 127 4.73 2.16 -27.91
N ARG A 128 5.21 0.93 -28.06
CA ARG A 128 6.29 0.59 -28.99
C ARG A 128 5.88 0.75 -30.45
N VAL A 129 4.64 0.43 -30.81
CA VAL A 129 4.12 0.63 -32.17
C VAL A 129 4.11 2.11 -32.52
N ARG A 130 3.62 2.97 -31.60
CA ARG A 130 3.61 4.44 -31.81
C ARG A 130 4.97 5.08 -32.04
N THR A 131 6.05 4.52 -31.51
CA THR A 131 7.39 5.08 -31.75
C THR A 131 7.94 4.74 -33.13
N VAL A 132 7.55 3.60 -33.70
CA VAL A 132 8.06 3.16 -35.01
C VAL A 132 7.43 3.97 -36.15
N ASP A 133 6.13 4.29 -36.03
CA ASP A 133 5.42 5.02 -37.09
C ASP A 133 5.89 6.48 -37.25
N ILE A 134 6.49 7.09 -36.22
CA ILE A 134 6.93 8.50 -36.26
C ILE A 134 8.26 8.66 -37.03
N ASP A 135 9.10 7.63 -37.06
CA ASP A 135 10.43 7.72 -37.67
C ASP A 135 10.42 7.56 -39.21
N ASP A 136 9.34 7.01 -39.79
CA ASP A 136 9.25 6.71 -41.24
C ASP A 136 8.71 7.88 -42.10
N ASP A 137 8.04 8.86 -41.49
CA ASP A 137 7.44 10.02 -42.21
C ASP A 137 8.43 11.20 -42.43
N GLY A 138 9.70 11.05 -42.02
CA GLY A 138 10.65 12.17 -41.92
C GLY A 138 11.66 12.36 -43.06
N HIS A 139 11.71 11.51 -44.09
CA HIS A 139 12.74 11.59 -45.16
C HIS A 139 12.15 11.49 -46.58
N GLY A 140 11.61 12.59 -47.11
CA GLY A 140 11.06 12.57 -48.48
C GLY A 140 10.64 13.91 -49.09
N ALA A 141 11.30 15.04 -48.78
CA ALA A 141 11.06 16.29 -49.51
C ALA A 141 12.27 17.22 -49.49
N GLY A 142 13.18 17.08 -50.47
CA GLY A 142 14.22 18.07 -50.68
C GLY A 142 15.46 17.59 -51.43
N ALA A 143 15.31 17.15 -52.68
CA ALA A 143 16.43 17.13 -53.64
C ALA A 143 15.92 16.93 -55.07
N ALA A 144 15.68 18.02 -55.78
CA ALA A 144 15.85 18.10 -57.24
C ALA A 144 15.91 19.59 -57.62
N HIS A 145 17.13 20.12 -57.61
CA HIS A 145 17.53 21.30 -58.37
C HIS A 145 17.84 20.88 -59.81
#